data_AF-A0A971NM03-F1
#
_entry.id   AF-A0A971NM03-F1
#
_cell.length_a   1.000
_cell.length_b   1.000
_cell.length_c   1.000
_cell.angle_alpha   90.00
_cell.angle_beta   90.00
_cell.angle_gamma   90.00
#
_symmetry.space_group_name_H-M   'P 1'
#
loop_
_entity.id
_entity.type
_entity.pdbx_description
1 polymer ?
#
loop_
_entity_poly.entity_id
_entity_poly.type
_entity_poly.pdbx_seq_one_letter_code
_entity_poly.pdbx_strand_id
1 'polypeptide(L)'
;MNQDLRRKLDRITDILWAGGVTNPVTYIEQVSYLIYLKLLDEEESSRELRARLMGKQTNGNGKLLYPQQAERFRWSKWRFKSGTA
;
A
#
# COMPACT_ATOMS: atom_id res chain seq x y z
N MET A 1 9.56 16.43 16.00
CA MET A 1 9.04 15.15 15.46
C MET A 1 7.61 14.98 15.96
N ASN A 2 6.65 14.66 15.10
CA ASN A 2 5.24 14.51 15.48
C ASN A 2 5.09 13.30 16.44
N GLN A 3 4.60 13.54 17.67
CA GLN A 3 4.53 12.53 18.73
C GLN A 3 3.58 11.38 18.38
N ASP A 4 2.50 11.65 17.63
CA ASP A 4 1.56 10.63 17.20
C ASP A 4 2.17 9.71 16.15
N LEU A 5 3.04 10.24 15.30
CA LEU A 5 3.77 9.43 14.31
C LEU A 5 4.74 8.48 15.00
N ARG A 6 5.44 8.94 16.04
CA ARG A 6 6.33 8.08 16.85
C ARG A 6 5.55 6.95 17.52
N ARG A 7 4.43 7.27 18.18
CA ARG A 7 3.55 6.27 18.82
C ARG A 7 3.03 5.21 17.84
N LYS A 8 2.72 5.60 16.60
CA LYS A 8 2.30 4.66 15.54
C LYS A 8 3.44 3.73 15.13
N LEU A 9 4.66 4.27 14.99
CA LEU A 9 5.84 3.50 14.64
C LEU A 9 6.20 2.49 15.74
N ASP A 10 6.15 2.92 17.00
CA ASP A 10 6.41 2.06 18.16
C ASP A 10 5.41 0.88 18.17
N ARG A 11 4.11 1.16 17.99
CA ARG A 11 3.07 0.13 17.92
C ARG A 11 3.28 -0.87 16.77
N ILE A 12 3.71 -0.42 15.60
CA ILE A 12 4.00 -1.32 14.47
C ILE A 12 5.17 -2.23 14.83
N THR A 13 6.20 -1.68 15.45
CA THR A 13 7.38 -2.43 15.89
C THR A 13 7.00 -3.50 16.92
N ASP A 14 6.17 -3.15 17.91
CA ASP A 14 5.69 -4.09 18.93
C ASP A 14 4.90 -5.27 18.31
N ILE A 15 4.03 -4.98 17.34
CA ILE A 15 3.26 -6.03 16.63
C ILE A 15 4.18 -6.97 15.86
N LEU A 16 5.15 -6.43 15.12
CA LEU A 16 6.07 -7.26 14.33
C LEU A 16 6.99 -8.08 15.23
N TRP A 17 7.42 -7.52 16.36
CA TRP A 17 8.20 -8.22 17.37
C TRP A 17 7.41 -9.39 17.98
N ALA A 18 6.15 -9.16 18.37
CA ALA A 18 5.26 -10.21 18.86
C ALA A 18 4.98 -11.29 17.80
N GLY A 19 5.01 -10.93 16.52
CA GLY A 19 4.88 -11.85 15.38
C GLY A 19 6.15 -12.63 15.02
N GLY A 20 7.23 -12.51 15.79
CA GLY A 20 8.48 -13.25 15.58
C GLY A 20 9.43 -12.66 14.53
N VAL A 21 9.10 -11.49 13.97
CA VAL A 21 10.10 -10.71 13.22
C VAL A 21 10.94 -10.01 14.30
N THR A 22 12.22 -10.31 14.43
CA THR A 22 13.08 -9.74 15.50
C THR A 22 14.17 -8.81 14.96
N ASN A 23 14.42 -8.82 13.65
CA ASN A 23 15.49 -8.07 13.02
C ASN A 23 15.05 -6.65 12.61
N PRO A 24 15.69 -5.58 13.16
CA PRO A 24 15.48 -4.18 12.81
C PRO A 24 15.34 -3.88 11.32
N VAL A 25 16.23 -4.45 10.50
CA VAL A 25 16.28 -4.22 9.05
C VAL A 25 15.05 -4.83 8.37
N THR A 26 14.65 -6.03 8.81
CA THR A 26 13.47 -6.71 8.26
C THR A 26 12.20 -5.93 8.54
N TYR A 27 12.02 -5.31 9.72
CA TYR A 27 10.83 -4.48 9.97
C TYR A 27 10.74 -3.29 9.03
N ILE A 28 11.88 -2.59 8.86
CA ILE A 28 11.94 -1.41 7.99
C ILE A 28 11.56 -1.81 6.57
N GLU A 29 12.07 -2.94 6.09
CA GLU A 29 11.74 -3.48 4.77
C GLU A 29 10.24 -3.83 4.64
N GLN A 30 9.68 -4.59 5.59
CA GLN A 30 8.26 -4.96 5.55
C GLN A 30 7.33 -3.74 5.57
N VAL A 31 7.62 -2.74 6.42
CA VAL A 31 6.86 -1.49 6.48
C VAL A 31 7.02 -0.71 5.17
N SER A 32 8.22 -0.67 4.59
CA SER A 32 8.47 -0.01 3.30
C SER A 32 7.68 -0.65 2.16
N TYR A 33 7.59 -1.99 2.13
CA TYR A 33 6.74 -2.69 1.15
C TYR A 33 5.27 -2.36 1.30
N LEU A 34 4.76 -2.29 2.53
CA LEU A 34 3.36 -1.91 2.78
C LEU A 34 3.07 -0.48 2.34
N ILE A 35 3.98 0.46 2.64
CA ILE A 35 3.87 1.86 2.21
C ILE A 35 3.88 1.94 0.68
N TYR A 36 4.81 1.24 0.03
CA TYR A 36 4.90 1.21 -1.43
C TYR A 36 3.61 0.68 -2.07
N LEU A 37 3.06 -0.43 -1.57
CA LEU A 37 1.81 -1.01 -2.07
C LEU A 37 0.61 -0.06 -1.88
N LYS A 38 0.56 0.67 -0.75
CA LYS A 38 -0.46 1.68 -0.51
C LYS A 38 -0.37 2.83 -1.51
N LEU A 39 0.83 3.37 -1.72
CA LEU A 39 1.07 4.46 -2.67
C LEU A 39 0.77 4.04 -4.12
N LEU A 40 1.13 2.80 -4.47
CA LEU A 40 0.87 2.23 -5.79
C LEU A 40 -0.64 2.14 -6.08
N ASP A 41 -1.44 1.70 -5.10
CA ASP A 41 -2.90 1.62 -5.22
C ASP A 41 -3.58 3.00 -5.25
N GLU A 42 -3.03 4.00 -4.55
CA GLU A 42 -3.52 5.39 -4.61
C GLU A 42 -3.26 6.03 -5.98
N GLU A 43 -2.06 5.83 -6.54
CA GLU A 43 -1.73 6.32 -7.89
C GLU A 43 -2.60 5.63 -8.95
N GLU A 44 -2.83 4.33 -8.83
CA GLU A 44 -3.77 3.60 -9.70
C GLU A 44 -5.17 4.23 -9.65
N SER A 45 -5.69 4.46 -8.45
CA SER A 45 -7.02 5.07 -8.25
C SER A 45 -7.10 6.48 -8.84
N SER A 46 -6.02 7.26 -8.74
CA SER A 46 -5.90 8.58 -9.35
C SER A 46 -5.93 8.51 -10.88
N ARG A 47 -5.25 7.52 -11.48
CA ARG A 47 -5.27 7.28 -12.93
C ARG A 47 -6.64 6.82 -13.42
N GLU A 48 -7.31 5.93 -12.68
CA GLU A 48 -8.67 5.50 -12.98
C GLU A 48 -9.65 6.68 -12.98
N LEU A 49 -9.57 7.56 -11.98
CA LEU A 49 -10.39 8.78 -11.92
C LEU A 49 -10.10 9.70 -13.11
N ARG A 50 -8.83 9.96 -13.41
CA ARG A 50 -8.42 10.79 -14.55
C ARG A 50 -8.94 10.22 -15.88
N ALA A 51 -8.83 8.90 -16.08
CA ALA A 51 -9.34 8.23 -17.28
C ALA A 51 -10.86 8.32 -17.40
N ARG A 52 -11.61 8.25 -16.28
CA ARG A 52 -13.07 8.44 -16.27
C ARG A 52 -13.47 9.87 -16.62
N LEU A 53 -12.72 10.86 -16.15
CA LEU A 53 -13.02 12.29 -16.37
C LEU A 53 -12.61 12.79 -17.77
N MET A 54 -11.45 12.37 -18.28
CA MET A 54 -10.88 12.88 -19.54
C MET A 54 -11.15 11.98 -20.77
N GLY A 55 -11.72 10.79 -20.57
CA GLY A 55 -11.89 9.79 -21.64
C GLY A 55 -10.55 9.23 -22.15
N LYS A 56 -10.55 8.61 -23.35
CA LYS A 56 -9.36 7.96 -23.97
C LYS A 56 -8.21 8.92 -24.33
N GLN A 57 -8.31 10.22 -24.04
CA GLN A 57 -7.31 11.24 -24.42
C GLN A 57 -6.21 11.45 -23.37
N THR A 58 -5.74 10.38 -22.73
CA THR A 58 -4.63 10.46 -21.79
C THR A 58 -3.32 10.19 -22.52
N ASN A 59 -2.64 11.24 -22.97
CA ASN A 59 -1.29 11.13 -23.55
C ASN A 59 -0.32 10.59 -22.48
N GLY A 60 0.25 9.39 -22.69
CA GLY A 60 1.35 8.79 -21.92
C GLY A 60 1.05 8.33 -20.48
N ASN A 61 0.36 9.15 -19.68
CA ASN A 61 0.21 8.97 -18.22
C ASN A 61 -1.14 8.40 -17.77
N GLY A 62 -2.01 7.97 -18.69
CA GLY A 62 -3.28 7.31 -18.34
C GLY A 62 -3.23 5.78 -18.36
N LYS A 63 -2.06 5.19 -18.63
CA LYS A 63 -1.91 3.75 -18.52
C LYS A 63 -2.01 3.33 -17.06
N LEU A 64 -2.96 2.44 -16.78
CA LEU A 64 -3.09 1.77 -15.50
C LEU A 64 -1.80 1.01 -15.14
N LEU A 65 -1.42 1.09 -13.88
CA LEU A 65 -0.24 0.45 -13.29
C LEU A 65 -0.46 -1.04 -13.07
N TYR A 66 -1.69 -1.43 -12.72
CA TYR A 66 -2.03 -2.83 -12.52
C TYR A 66 -2.54 -3.44 -13.83
N PRO A 67 -1.99 -4.59 -14.24
CA PRO A 67 -2.65 -5.39 -15.27
C PRO A 67 -3.94 -5.99 -14.70
N GLN A 68 -4.94 -6.25 -15.55
CA GLN A 68 -6.27 -6.69 -15.11
C GLN A 68 -6.25 -7.93 -14.22
N GLN A 69 -5.39 -8.91 -14.51
CA GLN A 69 -5.24 -10.11 -13.67
C GLN A 69 -4.70 -9.83 -12.26
N ALA A 70 -4.04 -8.68 -12.05
CA ALA A 70 -3.46 -8.28 -10.78
C ALA A 70 -4.37 -7.36 -9.95
N GLU A 71 -5.57 -7.02 -10.44
CA GLU A 71 -6.54 -6.17 -9.74
C GLU A 71 -6.83 -6.71 -8.31
N ARG A 72 -6.87 -8.03 -8.13
CA ARG A 72 -7.09 -8.68 -6.82
C ARG A 72 -5.97 -8.43 -5.79
N PHE A 73 -4.78 -8.05 -6.25
CA PHE A 73 -3.61 -7.82 -5.40
C PHE A 73 -3.45 -6.35 -4.99
N ARG A 74 -4.34 -5.47 -5.46
CA ARG A 74 -4.38 -4.07 -5.03
C ARG A 74 -4.63 -3.95 -3.53
N TRP A 75 -3.91 -3.02 -2.89
CA TRP A 75 -3.99 -2.77 -1.45
C TRP A 75 -5.44 -2.64 -0.96
N SER A 76 -6.26 -1.84 -1.64
CA SER A 76 -7.69 -1.65 -1.35
C SER A 76 -8.51 -2.94 -1.32
N LYS A 77 -8.13 -4.00 -2.05
CA LYS A 77 -8.90 -5.26 -2.15
C LYS A 77 -8.62 -6.24 -1.01
N TRP A 78 -7.43 -6.21 -0.42
CA TRP A 78 -7.03 -7.20 0.59
C TRP A 78 -6.74 -6.61 1.96
N ARG A 79 -6.50 -5.30 2.11
CA ARG A 79 -6.16 -4.70 3.41
C ARG A 79 -7.17 -4.93 4.54
N PHE A 80 -8.41 -5.28 4.18
CA PHE A 80 -9.51 -5.53 5.11
C PHE A 80 -9.66 -7.01 5.48
N LYS A 81 -8.95 -7.90 4.78
CA LYS A 81 -8.95 -9.32 5.08
C LYS A 81 -8.06 -9.54 6.31
N SER A 82 -8.67 -9.77 7.46
CA SER A 82 -7.95 -10.34 8.60
C SER A 82 -7.70 -11.82 8.33
N GLY A 83 -6.49 -12.30 8.64
CA GLY A 83 -6.25 -13.73 8.75
C GLY A 83 -7.04 -14.26 9.93
N THR A 84 -8.28 -14.70 9.70
CA THR A 84 -8.93 -15.65 10.58
C THR A 84 -8.36 -17.00 10.18
N ALA A 85 -7.35 -17.44 10.94
CA ALA A 85 -7.03 -18.85 11.04
C ALA A 85 -8.13 -19.55 11.85
#